data_AF-A0A359IKC9-F1
#
_entry.id   AF-A0A359IKC9-F1
#
_cell.length_a   1.000
_cell.length_b   1.000
_cell.length_c   1.000
_cell.angle_alpha   90.00
_cell.angle_beta   90.00
_cell.angle_gamma   90.00
#
_symmetry.space_group_name_H-M   'P 1'
#
loop_
_entity.id
_entity.type
_entity.pdbx_description
1 polymer ?
#
loop_
_entity_poly.entity_id
_entity_poly.type
_entity_poly.pdbx_seq_one_letter_code
_entity_poly.pdbx_strand_id
1 'polypeptide(L)'
;MSFATISAGKKDLTNFKKVEYIDLPPGNAVIRILQNKTYDYFVHYINSAYLMCLGEDCPICASNRKLITENPETFRDIKGWSSRSERHAVNVLDKTLVKICSACKKEVKKVGANFPTTCPGCGQVIVSEEIKPLNKIKVLSRGKTLFENFNGIETSVLDETGNPIPLTSYDFTLFVSGSGRETNITVIPMVDKKEPFEFAETDLYDLTKTVITLTPEEMQEVQRGVSIKDVFAARKVIGGDTKEVTEEAKTTAQEIVNELMGTVGK
;
A
#
# COMPACT_ATOMS: atom_id res chain seq x y z
N MET A 1 28.29 44.17 10.51
CA MET A 1 27.08 43.50 10.01
C MET A 1 27.45 42.06 9.72
N SER A 2 26.98 41.13 10.55
CA SER A 2 27.32 39.70 10.49
C SER A 2 26.21 38.97 9.73
N PHE A 3 26.57 38.27 8.66
CA PHE A 3 25.64 37.44 7.91
C PHE A 3 25.53 36.09 8.61
N ALA A 4 24.36 35.83 9.20
CA ALA A 4 24.04 34.53 9.77
C ALA A 4 24.02 33.47 8.67
N THR A 5 24.84 32.43 8.84
CA THR A 5 24.84 31.24 8.01
C THR A 5 23.52 30.51 8.22
N ILE A 6 22.65 30.51 7.20
CA ILE A 6 21.46 29.66 7.18
C ILE A 6 21.95 28.23 7.01
N SER A 7 22.03 27.46 8.09
CA SER A 7 22.21 26.02 7.98
C SER A 7 20.96 25.48 7.28
N ALA A 8 21.11 25.02 6.04
CA ALA A 8 20.08 24.23 5.38
C ALA A 8 19.76 23.04 6.28
N GLY A 9 18.58 23.08 6.91
CA GLY A 9 18.11 21.99 7.74
C GLY A 9 18.17 20.70 6.92
N LYS A 10 18.81 19.67 7.49
CA LYS A 10 18.65 18.30 7.02
C LYS A 10 17.15 18.06 6.93
N LYS A 11 16.59 18.01 5.71
CA LYS A 11 15.25 17.47 5.52
C LYS A 11 15.32 16.03 6.03
N ASP A 12 14.65 15.75 7.14
CA ASP A 12 14.41 14.41 7.62
C ASP A 12 13.70 13.63 6.51
N LEU A 13 14.47 12.92 5.69
CA LEU A 13 14.00 11.95 4.71
C LEU A 13 13.48 10.66 5.40
N THR A 14 13.26 10.71 6.71
CA THR A 14 13.10 9.56 7.61
C THR A 14 11.65 9.29 8.02
N ASN A 15 10.70 10.19 7.75
CA ASN A 15 9.29 9.95 8.10
C ASN A 15 8.51 9.20 7.01
N PHE A 16 9.06 8.10 6.50
CA PHE A 16 8.25 7.13 5.76
C PHE A 16 7.41 6.33 6.75
N LYS A 17 6.20 6.82 7.07
CA LYS A 17 5.23 6.06 7.86
C LYS A 17 4.81 4.85 7.01
N LYS A 18 5.28 3.66 7.38
CA LYS A 18 4.88 2.41 6.73
C LYS A 18 3.36 2.33 6.74
N VAL A 19 2.76 2.22 5.56
CA VAL A 19 1.30 2.09 5.43
C VAL A 19 0.86 0.79 6.07
N GLU A 20 -0.03 0.90 7.04
CA GLU A 20 -0.66 -0.26 7.67
C GLU A 20 -2.01 -0.53 7.02
N TYR A 21 -2.11 -1.64 6.32
CA TYR A 21 -3.37 -2.11 5.76
C TYR A 21 -4.16 -2.88 6.80
N ILE A 22 -5.49 -2.78 6.73
CA ILE A 22 -6.34 -3.65 7.52
C ILE A 22 -6.23 -5.10 7.03
N ASP A 23 -5.96 -6.00 7.97
CA ASP A 23 -6.07 -7.44 7.75
C ASP A 23 -7.52 -7.87 7.99
N LEU A 24 -8.07 -8.62 7.02
CA LEU A 24 -9.45 -9.09 6.97
C LEU A 24 -9.45 -10.63 6.91
N PRO A 25 -9.06 -11.31 8.00
CA PRO A 25 -9.14 -12.76 8.07
C PRO A 25 -10.62 -13.20 8.11
N PRO A 26 -10.92 -14.48 7.80
CA PRO A 26 -12.27 -15.01 7.96
C PRO A 26 -12.82 -14.76 9.37
N GLY A 27 -14.06 -14.27 9.45
CA GLY A 27 -14.71 -13.81 10.68
C GLY A 27 -15.17 -12.35 10.61
N ASN A 28 -15.26 -11.71 11.77
CA ASN A 28 -15.73 -10.33 11.89
C ASN A 28 -14.55 -9.35 12.00
N ALA A 29 -14.59 -8.28 11.22
CA ALA A 29 -13.79 -7.07 11.47
C ALA A 29 -14.73 -5.90 11.72
N VAL A 30 -14.40 -5.02 12.66
CA VAL A 30 -15.20 -3.82 12.95
C VAL A 30 -14.37 -2.61 12.53
N ILE A 31 -14.94 -1.77 11.67
CA ILE A 31 -14.26 -0.59 11.14
C ILE A 31 -15.15 0.65 11.22
N ARG A 32 -14.53 1.83 11.16
CA ARG A 32 -15.21 3.06 10.78
C ARG A 32 -14.49 3.72 9.62
N ILE A 33 -15.23 4.17 8.62
CA ILE A 33 -14.67 4.94 7.50
C ILE A 33 -14.36 6.36 8.00
N LEU A 34 -13.17 6.88 7.68
CA LEU A 34 -12.72 8.19 8.18
C LEU A 34 -12.76 9.29 7.11
N GLN A 35 -13.11 8.94 5.87
CA GLN A 35 -13.10 9.88 4.74
C GLN A 35 -14.30 9.61 3.82
N ASN A 36 -14.88 10.67 3.26
CA ASN A 36 -16.03 10.59 2.37
C ASN A 36 -15.65 10.24 0.91
N LYS A 37 -14.36 10.24 0.57
CA LYS A 37 -13.88 9.95 -0.77
C LYS A 37 -12.84 8.85 -0.73
N THR A 38 -12.92 7.94 -1.69
CA THR A 38 -11.91 6.93 -1.96
C THR A 38 -10.79 7.50 -2.82
N TYR A 39 -9.61 6.90 -2.71
CA TYR A 39 -8.55 7.06 -3.69
C TYR A 39 -8.59 5.86 -4.63
N ASP A 40 -8.93 6.13 -5.88
CA ASP A 40 -9.11 5.12 -6.91
C ASP A 40 -7.87 5.02 -7.78
N TYR A 41 -7.41 3.80 -8.03
CA TYR A 41 -6.23 3.55 -8.83
C TYR A 41 -6.25 2.16 -9.46
N PHE A 42 -5.43 1.99 -10.48
CA PHE A 42 -5.28 0.71 -11.16
C PHE A 42 -3.96 0.06 -10.77
N VAL A 43 -3.96 -1.26 -10.62
CA VAL A 43 -2.76 -2.03 -10.30
C VAL A 43 -2.59 -3.24 -11.20
N HIS A 44 -1.35 -3.71 -11.27
CA HIS A 44 -0.99 -5.04 -11.76
C HIS A 44 -0.43 -5.86 -10.60
N TYR A 45 -0.77 -7.15 -10.54
CA TYR A 45 -0.16 -8.07 -9.57
C TYR A 45 0.99 -8.82 -10.25
N ILE A 46 2.22 -8.54 -9.83
CA ILE A 46 3.44 -9.13 -10.39
C ILE A 46 4.40 -9.50 -9.26
N ASN A 47 5.01 -10.68 -9.34
CA ASN A 47 6.01 -11.16 -8.37
C ASN A 47 5.55 -11.02 -6.91
N SER A 48 4.29 -11.38 -6.64
CA SER A 48 3.65 -11.30 -5.32
C SER A 48 3.41 -9.88 -4.77
N ALA A 49 3.49 -8.84 -5.60
CA ALA A 49 3.24 -7.46 -5.20
C ALA A 49 2.26 -6.75 -6.14
N TYR A 50 1.56 -5.74 -5.63
CA TYR A 50 0.76 -4.82 -6.44
C TYR A 50 1.62 -3.63 -6.87
N LEU A 51 1.67 -3.38 -8.17
CA LEU A 51 2.34 -2.25 -8.79
C LEU A 51 1.31 -1.30 -9.38
N MET A 52 1.49 0.00 -9.19
CA MET A 52 0.64 1.04 -9.75
C MET A 52 0.69 0.99 -11.28
N CYS A 53 -0.47 0.91 -11.93
CA CYS A 53 -0.58 0.97 -13.38
C CYS A 53 -0.38 2.42 -13.86
N LEU A 54 0.50 2.60 -14.85
CA LEU A 54 0.86 3.93 -15.40
C LEU A 54 -0.10 4.43 -16.49
N GLY A 55 -1.28 3.82 -16.62
CA GLY A 55 -2.26 4.20 -17.66
C GLY A 55 -1.84 3.74 -19.06
N GLU A 56 -1.85 4.67 -20.02
CA GLU A 56 -1.54 4.40 -21.43
C GLU A 56 -0.08 3.98 -21.65
N ASP A 57 0.83 4.62 -20.91
CA ASP A 57 2.27 4.37 -20.95
C ASP A 57 2.71 3.12 -20.18
N CYS A 58 1.76 2.37 -19.62
CA CYS A 58 2.08 1.18 -18.83
C CYS A 58 2.60 0.03 -19.73
N PRO A 59 3.87 -0.42 -19.58
CA PRO A 59 4.44 -1.49 -20.40
C PRO A 59 3.71 -2.83 -20.23
N ILE A 60 3.14 -3.08 -19.05
CA ILE A 60 2.31 -4.26 -18.78
C ILE A 60 1.02 -4.21 -19.58
N CYS A 61 0.32 -3.08 -19.60
CA CYS A 61 -0.87 -2.90 -20.43
C CYS A 61 -0.53 -3.07 -21.93
N ALA A 62 0.59 -2.52 -22.39
CA ALA A 62 1.04 -2.67 -23.77
C ALA A 62 1.32 -4.14 -24.13
N SER A 63 2.03 -4.87 -23.26
CA SER A 63 2.29 -6.31 -23.44
C SER A 63 0.99 -7.13 -23.43
N ASN A 64 0.09 -6.84 -22.48
CA ASN A 64 -1.21 -7.49 -22.38
C ASN A 64 -2.05 -7.30 -23.66
N ARG A 65 -2.07 -6.09 -24.24
CA ARG A 65 -2.77 -5.84 -25.51
C ARG A 65 -2.23 -6.71 -26.64
N LYS A 66 -0.90 -6.85 -26.75
CA LYS A 66 -0.28 -7.75 -27.75
C LYS A 66 -0.69 -9.21 -27.52
N LEU A 67 -0.62 -9.69 -26.28
CA LEU A 67 -1.01 -11.06 -25.93
C LEU A 67 -2.47 -11.35 -26.26
N ILE A 68 -3.39 -10.42 -25.98
CA ILE A 68 -4.81 -10.57 -26.35
C ILE A 68 -4.97 -10.66 -27.87
N THR A 69 -4.29 -9.81 -28.63
CA THR A 69 -4.40 -9.81 -30.10
C THR A 69 -3.82 -11.07 -30.72
N GLU A 70 -2.68 -11.56 -30.21
CA GLU A 70 -1.99 -12.74 -30.73
C GLU A 70 -2.63 -14.06 -30.27
N ASN A 71 -3.20 -14.10 -29.06
CA ASN A 71 -3.71 -15.31 -28.41
C ASN A 71 -5.06 -15.06 -27.70
N PRO A 72 -6.14 -14.71 -28.42
CA PRO A 72 -7.38 -14.19 -27.83
C PRO A 72 -8.10 -15.15 -26.86
N GLU A 73 -7.90 -16.46 -27.01
CA GLU A 73 -8.57 -17.45 -26.15
C GLU A 73 -7.73 -17.88 -24.95
N THR A 74 -6.40 -17.79 -25.04
CA THR A 74 -5.46 -18.39 -24.08
C THR A 74 -4.54 -17.38 -23.40
N PHE A 75 -4.63 -16.08 -23.74
CA PHE A 75 -3.73 -15.04 -23.21
C PHE A 75 -3.61 -15.02 -21.68
N ARG A 76 -4.66 -15.43 -20.95
CA ARG A 76 -4.69 -15.45 -19.49
C ARG A 76 -3.72 -16.46 -18.87
N ASP A 77 -3.40 -17.52 -19.61
CA ASP A 77 -2.53 -18.61 -19.17
C ASP A 77 -1.08 -18.41 -19.64
N ILE A 78 -0.84 -17.41 -20.50
CA ILE A 78 0.49 -17.09 -21.01
C ILE A 78 1.33 -16.42 -19.92
N LYS A 79 2.54 -16.96 -19.68
CA LYS A 79 3.51 -16.37 -18.77
C LYS A 79 3.80 -14.91 -19.18
N GLY A 80 3.67 -13.99 -18.23
CA GLY A 80 3.85 -12.55 -18.46
C GLY A 80 2.54 -11.78 -18.56
N TRP A 81 1.40 -12.48 -18.71
CA TRP A 81 0.10 -11.86 -18.52
C TRP A 81 -0.09 -11.40 -17.07
N SER A 82 -0.51 -10.16 -16.89
CA SER A 82 -0.86 -9.63 -15.57
C SER A 82 -2.03 -8.67 -15.70
N SER A 83 -3.22 -9.12 -15.29
CA SER A 83 -4.46 -8.35 -15.44
C SER A 83 -4.37 -6.99 -14.74
N ARG A 84 -4.85 -5.94 -15.41
CA ARG A 84 -5.12 -4.64 -14.78
C ARG A 84 -6.34 -4.79 -13.87
N SER A 85 -6.22 -4.36 -12.62
CA SER A 85 -7.31 -4.40 -11.65
C SER A 85 -7.53 -3.03 -11.03
N GLU A 86 -8.78 -2.60 -10.95
CA GLU A 86 -9.18 -1.40 -10.22
C GLU A 86 -9.19 -1.67 -8.71
N ARG A 87 -8.71 -0.70 -7.95
CA ARG A 87 -8.67 -0.71 -6.49
C ARG A 87 -9.15 0.64 -5.98
N HIS A 88 -9.84 0.58 -4.85
CA HIS A 88 -10.25 1.76 -4.09
C HIS A 88 -9.60 1.66 -2.72
N ALA A 89 -9.03 2.77 -2.25
CA ALA A 89 -8.45 2.87 -0.92
C ALA A 89 -9.13 3.96 -0.09
N VAL A 90 -9.28 3.72 1.21
CA VAL A 90 -9.79 4.71 2.16
C VAL A 90 -9.14 4.50 3.53
N ASN A 91 -8.93 5.60 4.28
CA ASN A 91 -8.53 5.50 5.68
C ASN A 91 -9.70 5.02 6.53
N VAL A 92 -9.45 4.03 7.39
CA VAL A 92 -10.42 3.46 8.32
C VAL A 92 -9.85 3.40 9.73
N LEU A 93 -10.70 3.53 10.74
CA LEU A 93 -10.38 3.15 12.11
C LEU A 93 -10.71 1.68 12.30
N ASP A 94 -9.69 0.85 12.53
CA ASP A 94 -9.88 -0.56 12.86
C ASP A 94 -10.23 -0.68 14.35
N LYS A 95 -11.50 -1.01 14.64
CA LYS A 95 -12.04 -1.24 16.00
C LYS A 95 -12.20 -2.73 16.31
N THR A 96 -11.64 -3.60 15.47
CA THR A 96 -11.71 -5.05 15.68
C THR A 96 -11.15 -5.41 17.05
N LEU A 97 -11.84 -6.30 17.77
CA LEU A 97 -11.38 -6.80 19.06
C LEU A 97 -10.12 -7.64 18.88
N VAL A 98 -9.08 -7.31 19.64
CA VAL A 98 -7.78 -7.97 19.56
C VAL A 98 -7.24 -8.28 20.95
N LYS A 99 -6.41 -9.31 21.01
CA LYS A 99 -5.42 -9.48 22.08
C LYS A 99 -4.07 -8.97 21.59
N ILE A 100 -3.40 -8.15 22.38
CA ILE A 100 -2.04 -7.68 22.08
C ILE A 100 -1.08 -8.55 22.87
N CYS A 101 -0.17 -9.25 22.20
CA CYS A 101 0.81 -10.09 22.88
C CYS A 101 1.77 -9.24 23.73
N SER A 102 1.88 -9.53 25.03
CA SER A 102 2.78 -8.81 25.94
C SER A 102 4.26 -8.85 25.51
N ALA A 103 4.76 -9.97 24.97
CA ALA A 103 6.16 -10.12 24.56
C ALA A 103 6.51 -9.43 23.25
N CYS A 104 5.75 -9.66 22.17
CA CYS A 104 6.12 -9.17 20.83
C CYS A 104 5.22 -8.05 20.28
N LYS A 105 4.22 -7.60 21.07
CA LYS A 105 3.25 -6.54 20.71
C LYS A 105 2.42 -6.83 19.46
N LYS A 106 2.42 -8.07 18.96
CA LYS A 106 1.63 -8.48 17.80
C LYS A 106 0.14 -8.52 18.15
N GLU A 107 -0.67 -7.96 17.25
CA GLU A 107 -2.13 -7.96 17.30
C GLU A 107 -2.67 -9.33 16.90
N VAL A 108 -3.56 -9.92 17.71
CA VAL A 108 -4.20 -11.21 17.43
C VAL A 108 -5.72 -11.03 17.38
N LYS A 109 -6.28 -11.07 16.16
CA LYS A 109 -7.72 -10.87 15.88
C LYS A 109 -8.59 -12.12 16.13
N LYS A 110 -8.07 -13.33 15.89
CA LYS A 110 -8.82 -14.59 16.09
C LYS A 110 -8.73 -15.07 17.52
N VAL A 111 -9.45 -14.41 18.42
CA VAL A 111 -9.52 -14.81 19.82
C VAL A 111 -10.49 -16.00 19.95
N GLY A 112 -9.99 -17.19 20.31
CA GLY A 112 -10.84 -18.34 20.68
C GLY A 112 -10.90 -19.50 19.68
N ALA A 113 -10.22 -19.43 18.53
CA ALA A 113 -10.24 -20.54 17.56
C ALA A 113 -9.41 -21.76 18.00
N ASN A 114 -8.37 -21.55 18.81
CA ASN A 114 -7.47 -22.60 19.32
C ASN A 114 -7.28 -22.40 20.82
N PHE A 115 -7.42 -23.46 21.63
CA PHE A 115 -7.10 -23.43 23.05
C PHE A 115 -5.92 -24.36 23.36
N PRO A 116 -4.84 -23.87 24.00
CA PRO A 116 -4.63 -22.49 24.44
C PRO A 116 -4.32 -21.54 23.25
N THR A 117 -4.82 -20.31 23.29
CA THR A 117 -4.52 -19.31 22.26
C THR A 117 -3.05 -18.90 22.34
N THR A 118 -2.28 -19.15 21.28
CA THR A 118 -0.86 -18.77 21.17
C THR A 118 -0.66 -17.59 20.22
N CYS A 119 0.31 -16.73 20.52
CA CYS A 119 0.69 -15.64 19.63
C CYS A 119 1.37 -16.19 18.36
N PRO A 120 0.89 -15.85 17.15
CA PRO A 120 1.51 -16.28 15.89
C PRO A 120 2.82 -15.54 15.57
N GLY A 121 3.31 -14.69 16.47
CA GLY A 121 4.59 -13.99 16.32
C GLY A 121 5.72 -14.68 17.07
N CYS A 122 5.49 -15.03 18.33
CA CYS A 122 6.51 -15.58 19.23
C CYS A 122 6.14 -16.92 19.87
N GLY A 123 4.95 -17.47 19.60
CA GLY A 123 4.47 -18.73 20.16
C GLY A 123 3.99 -18.65 21.61
N GLN A 124 4.15 -17.52 22.31
CA GLN A 124 3.72 -17.39 23.71
C GLN A 124 2.19 -17.54 23.85
N VAL A 125 1.76 -18.22 24.91
CA VAL A 125 0.35 -18.34 25.29
C VAL A 125 -0.18 -16.97 25.74
N ILE A 126 -1.31 -16.53 25.16
CA ILE A 126 -1.93 -15.21 25.38
C ILE A 126 -3.35 -15.32 25.95
N VAL A 127 -3.63 -16.40 26.69
CA VAL A 127 -4.97 -16.64 27.26
C VAL A 127 -5.35 -15.55 28.28
N SER A 128 -4.39 -15.06 29.06
CA SER A 128 -4.58 -14.02 30.10
C SER A 128 -4.62 -12.59 29.58
N GLU A 129 -4.30 -12.34 28.31
CA GLU A 129 -4.34 -10.98 27.74
C GLU A 129 -5.79 -10.50 27.60
N GLU A 130 -6.03 -9.23 27.94
CA GLU A 130 -7.33 -8.58 27.81
C GLU A 130 -7.71 -8.38 26.34
N ILE A 131 -9.00 -8.59 26.03
CA ILE A 131 -9.57 -8.33 24.71
C ILE A 131 -10.05 -6.89 24.67
N LYS A 132 -9.51 -6.09 23.76
CA LYS A 132 -9.90 -4.68 23.59
C LYS A 132 -10.01 -4.29 22.11
N PRO A 133 -10.81 -3.28 21.76
CA PRO A 133 -10.82 -2.74 20.40
C PRO A 133 -9.45 -2.18 20.03
N LEU A 134 -9.02 -2.41 18.80
CA LEU A 134 -7.70 -1.97 18.35
C LEU A 134 -7.56 -0.44 18.28
N ASN A 135 -8.62 0.26 17.85
CA ASN A 135 -8.68 1.72 17.69
C ASN A 135 -7.45 2.31 16.97
N LYS A 136 -7.06 1.71 15.84
CA LYS A 136 -5.91 2.15 15.06
C LYS A 136 -6.31 2.52 13.64
N ILE A 137 -5.81 3.67 13.16
CA ILE A 137 -5.99 4.10 11.78
C ILE A 137 -5.19 3.17 10.86
N LYS A 138 -5.86 2.63 9.85
CA LYS A 138 -5.33 1.72 8.82
C LYS A 138 -5.92 2.08 7.45
N VAL A 139 -5.35 1.53 6.39
CA VAL A 139 -5.88 1.66 5.03
C VAL A 139 -6.69 0.42 4.66
N LEU A 140 -7.93 0.62 4.24
CA LEU A 140 -8.73 -0.40 3.56
C LEU A 140 -8.54 -0.23 2.06
N SER A 141 -7.89 -1.21 1.40
CA SER A 141 -7.75 -1.27 -0.06
C SER A 141 -8.32 -2.58 -0.61
N ARG A 142 -9.37 -2.47 -1.44
CA ARG A 142 -10.08 -3.62 -2.04
C ARG A 142 -10.60 -3.27 -3.45
N GLY A 143 -11.13 -4.28 -4.14
CA GLY A 143 -11.74 -4.09 -5.45
C GLY A 143 -13.17 -3.51 -5.37
N LYS A 144 -13.73 -3.25 -6.55
CA LYS A 144 -15.02 -2.59 -6.77
C LYS A 144 -16.19 -3.11 -5.92
N THR A 145 -16.37 -4.43 -5.83
CA THR A 145 -17.52 -5.07 -5.18
C THR A 145 -17.73 -4.62 -3.73
N LEU A 146 -16.65 -4.46 -2.94
CA LEU A 146 -16.79 -4.01 -1.54
C LEU A 146 -17.25 -2.55 -1.47
N PHE A 147 -16.76 -1.70 -2.36
CA PHE A 147 -17.08 -0.27 -2.36
C PHE A 147 -18.46 0.02 -2.97
N GLU A 148 -18.92 -0.80 -3.92
CA GLU A 148 -20.33 -0.78 -4.37
C GLU A 148 -21.29 -1.09 -3.21
N ASN A 149 -20.95 -2.02 -2.32
CA ASN A 149 -21.76 -2.29 -1.12
C ASN A 149 -21.81 -1.07 -0.19
N PHE A 150 -20.70 -0.36 0.00
CA PHE A 150 -20.70 0.88 0.79
C PHE A 150 -21.55 1.97 0.15
N ASN A 151 -21.46 2.17 -1.17
CA ASN A 151 -22.29 3.14 -1.88
C ASN A 151 -23.80 2.81 -1.80
N GLY A 152 -24.14 1.51 -1.85
CA GLY A 152 -25.51 1.05 -1.64
C GLY A 152 -26.02 1.35 -0.23
N ILE A 153 -25.15 1.24 0.78
CA ILE A 153 -25.49 1.58 2.18
C ILE A 153 -25.64 3.08 2.36
N GLU A 154 -24.77 3.90 1.77
CA GLU A 154 -24.80 5.36 1.88
C GLU A 154 -26.15 5.95 1.47
N THR A 155 -26.80 5.36 0.47
CA THR A 155 -28.10 5.83 -0.04
C THR A 155 -29.31 5.21 0.66
N SER A 156 -29.13 4.12 1.40
CA SER A 156 -30.23 3.35 2.00
C SER A 156 -30.39 3.57 3.51
N VAL A 157 -29.34 4.00 4.20
CA VAL A 157 -29.40 4.31 5.64
C VAL A 157 -29.79 5.77 5.82
N LEU A 158 -31.05 5.99 6.18
CA LEU A 158 -31.63 7.31 6.39
C LEU A 158 -31.78 7.61 7.89
N ASP A 159 -31.73 8.89 8.24
CA ASP A 159 -32.12 9.39 9.56
C ASP A 159 -33.64 9.49 9.71
N GLU A 160 -34.09 9.93 10.88
CA GLU A 160 -35.52 10.10 11.20
C GLU A 160 -36.23 11.12 10.28
N THR A 161 -35.46 11.99 9.62
CA THR A 161 -35.97 13.01 8.69
C THR A 161 -35.93 12.55 7.22
N GLY A 162 -35.48 11.31 6.97
CA GLY A 162 -35.34 10.75 5.63
C GLY A 162 -34.08 11.17 4.89
N ASN A 163 -33.11 11.81 5.56
CA ASN A 163 -31.84 12.20 4.95
C ASN A 163 -30.78 11.08 5.10
N PRO A 164 -29.93 10.85 4.08
CA PRO A 164 -28.84 9.88 4.17
C PRO A 164 -27.86 10.17 5.31
N ILE A 165 -27.55 9.16 6.11
CA ILE A 165 -26.51 9.27 7.16
C ILE A 165 -25.14 9.00 6.53
N PRO A 166 -24.16 9.92 6.65
CA PRO A 166 -22.83 9.73 6.08
C PRO A 166 -22.15 8.45 6.59
N LEU A 167 -21.46 7.74 5.69
CA LEU A 167 -20.72 6.51 6.04
C LEU A 167 -19.66 6.73 7.14
N THR A 168 -19.20 7.96 7.33
CA THR A 168 -18.22 8.32 8.36
C THR A 168 -18.80 8.42 9.77
N SER A 169 -20.12 8.37 9.91
CA SER A 169 -20.83 8.66 11.16
C SER A 169 -21.10 7.43 12.04
N TYR A 170 -20.81 6.22 11.56
CA TYR A 170 -21.09 4.98 12.28
C TYR A 170 -20.10 3.86 11.95
N ASP A 171 -20.11 2.80 12.75
CA ASP A 171 -19.24 1.64 12.55
C ASP A 171 -19.84 0.64 11.55
N PHE A 172 -19.00 -0.18 10.93
CA PHE A 172 -19.38 -1.29 10.08
C PHE A 172 -18.79 -2.58 10.64
N THR A 173 -19.60 -3.63 10.67
CA THR A 173 -19.08 -5.00 10.78
C THR A 173 -18.89 -5.55 9.37
N LEU A 174 -17.66 -5.94 9.05
CA LEU A 174 -17.31 -6.69 7.86
C LEU A 174 -17.27 -8.17 8.21
N PHE A 175 -18.24 -8.93 7.72
CA PHE A 175 -18.24 -10.39 7.82
C PHE A 175 -17.50 -10.96 6.62
N VAL A 176 -16.35 -11.56 6.87
CA VAL A 176 -15.47 -12.15 5.85
C VAL A 176 -15.63 -13.67 5.85
N SER A 177 -16.01 -14.23 4.71
CA SER A 177 -16.10 -15.67 4.49
C SER A 177 -15.26 -16.11 3.29
N GLY A 178 -14.89 -17.39 3.26
CA GLY A 178 -14.01 -17.94 2.22
C GLY A 178 -12.53 -17.55 2.38
N SER A 179 -11.72 -17.86 1.38
CA SER A 179 -10.30 -17.49 1.34
C SER A 179 -9.80 -17.34 -0.09
N GLY A 180 -8.72 -16.58 -0.28
CA GLY A 180 -8.12 -16.38 -1.60
C GLY A 180 -9.10 -15.74 -2.59
N ARG A 181 -9.32 -16.41 -3.73
CA ARG A 181 -10.22 -15.93 -4.81
C ARG A 181 -11.71 -16.05 -4.48
N GLU A 182 -12.06 -16.86 -3.49
CA GLU A 182 -13.45 -17.11 -3.06
C GLU A 182 -13.82 -16.28 -1.83
N THR A 183 -13.06 -15.22 -1.54
CA THR A 183 -13.34 -14.34 -0.40
C THR A 183 -14.58 -13.51 -0.68
N ASN A 184 -15.59 -13.61 0.18
CA ASN A 184 -16.76 -12.76 0.18
C ASN A 184 -16.76 -11.87 1.43
N ILE A 185 -17.17 -10.61 1.28
CA ILE A 185 -17.24 -9.64 2.36
C ILE A 185 -18.65 -9.05 2.39
N THR A 186 -19.39 -9.39 3.43
CA THR A 186 -20.70 -8.78 3.71
C THR A 186 -20.50 -7.57 4.62
N VAL A 187 -21.08 -6.43 4.24
CA VAL A 187 -20.99 -5.18 4.99
C VAL A 187 -22.28 -4.99 5.79
N ILE A 188 -22.16 -4.84 7.11
CA ILE A 188 -23.30 -4.66 8.01
C ILE A 188 -23.13 -3.31 8.74
N PRO A 189 -23.98 -2.30 8.49
CA PRO A 189 -23.90 -1.01 9.17
C PRO A 189 -24.36 -1.11 10.63
N MET A 190 -23.65 -0.45 11.55
CA MET A 190 -23.97 -0.36 12.98
C MET A 190 -24.41 1.06 13.34
N VAL A 191 -25.60 1.45 12.88
CA VAL A 191 -26.10 2.83 12.94
C VAL A 191 -26.29 3.34 14.38
N ASP A 192 -26.43 2.44 15.34
CA ASP A 192 -26.49 2.71 16.78
C ASP A 192 -25.14 3.18 17.36
N LYS A 193 -24.02 2.80 16.73
CA LYS A 193 -22.66 3.10 17.22
C LYS A 193 -22.08 4.38 16.62
N LYS A 194 -22.63 5.52 17.03
CA LYS A 194 -22.26 6.87 16.55
C LYS A 194 -21.20 7.60 17.39
N GLU A 195 -20.63 6.96 18.40
CA GLU A 195 -19.67 7.61 19.31
C GLU A 195 -18.55 8.28 18.52
N PRO A 196 -18.35 9.62 18.62
CA PRO A 196 -17.33 10.31 17.84
C PRO A 196 -15.94 9.78 18.20
N PHE A 197 -15.10 9.61 17.19
CA PHE A 197 -13.70 9.29 17.37
C PHE A 197 -12.89 10.49 16.94
N GLU A 198 -12.16 11.09 17.87
CA GLU A 198 -11.26 12.20 17.58
C GLU A 198 -9.93 11.66 17.04
N PHE A 199 -9.52 12.18 15.89
CA PHE A 199 -8.21 11.93 15.29
C PHE A 199 -7.70 13.21 14.64
N ALA A 200 -6.38 13.38 14.59
CA ALA A 200 -5.80 14.46 13.81
C ALA A 200 -5.76 14.06 12.33
N GLU A 201 -6.04 14.98 11.41
CA GLU A 201 -5.89 14.72 9.97
C GLU A 201 -4.47 14.27 9.61
N THR A 202 -3.47 14.70 10.38
CA THR A 202 -2.06 14.28 10.26
C THR A 202 -1.84 12.80 10.55
N ASP A 203 -2.78 12.13 11.20
CA ASP A 203 -2.70 10.70 11.49
C ASP A 203 -3.13 9.83 10.30
N LEU A 204 -3.89 10.41 9.36
CA LEU A 204 -4.35 9.75 8.14
C LEU A 204 -3.17 9.42 7.23
N TYR A 205 -3.23 8.27 6.55
CA TYR A 205 -2.25 7.93 5.54
C TYR A 205 -2.51 8.70 4.24
N ASP A 206 -1.43 9.17 3.61
CA ASP A 206 -1.45 9.67 2.24
C ASP A 206 -1.71 8.49 1.29
N LEU A 207 -2.95 8.39 0.79
CA LEU A 207 -3.42 7.28 -0.03
C LEU A 207 -2.65 7.14 -1.35
N THR A 208 -2.07 8.23 -1.86
CA THR A 208 -1.27 8.24 -3.10
C THR A 208 0.05 7.48 -2.96
N LYS A 209 0.54 7.33 -1.72
CA LYS A 209 1.81 6.64 -1.40
C LYS A 209 1.61 5.20 -0.91
N THR A 210 0.39 4.68 -1.02
CA THR A 210 0.06 3.33 -0.50
C THR A 210 0.54 2.23 -1.44
N VAL A 211 0.57 2.48 -2.74
CA VAL A 211 0.97 1.49 -3.75
C VAL A 211 2.40 1.74 -4.21
N ILE A 212 3.09 0.66 -4.59
CA ILE A 212 4.41 0.76 -5.22
C ILE A 212 4.28 1.37 -6.61
N THR A 213 4.93 2.51 -6.82
CA THR A 213 5.01 3.17 -8.13
C THR A 213 6.41 3.02 -8.71
N LEU A 214 6.48 2.51 -9.93
CA LEU A 214 7.69 2.29 -10.72
C LEU A 214 7.66 3.17 -11.98
N THR A 215 8.82 3.53 -12.52
CA THR A 215 8.89 4.13 -13.86
C THR A 215 8.58 3.07 -14.92
N PRO A 216 8.30 3.45 -16.18
CA PRO A 216 8.12 2.50 -17.27
C PRO A 216 9.30 1.53 -17.42
N GLU A 217 10.54 2.02 -17.30
CA GLU A 217 11.76 1.22 -17.43
C GLU A 217 11.87 0.18 -16.32
N GLU A 218 11.69 0.60 -15.07
CA GLU A 218 11.69 -0.29 -13.91
C GLU A 218 10.56 -1.32 -13.96
N MET A 219 9.40 -0.92 -14.50
CA MET A 219 8.28 -1.84 -14.70
C MET A 219 8.63 -2.93 -15.72
N GLN A 220 9.35 -2.59 -16.80
CA GLN A 220 9.86 -3.58 -17.75
C GLN A 220 10.92 -4.50 -17.12
N GLU A 221 11.80 -3.97 -16.27
CA GLU A 221 12.78 -4.79 -15.53
C GLU A 221 12.07 -5.81 -14.64
N VAL A 222 11.06 -5.38 -13.88
CA VAL A 222 10.27 -6.29 -13.04
C VAL A 222 9.51 -7.33 -13.88
N GLN A 223 8.99 -6.96 -15.05
CA GLN A 223 8.38 -7.91 -15.99
C GLN A 223 9.39 -8.95 -16.51
N ARG A 224 10.66 -8.57 -16.69
CA ARG A 224 11.75 -9.47 -17.07
C ARG A 224 12.24 -10.34 -15.91
N GLY A 225 11.75 -10.11 -14.69
CA GLY A 225 12.04 -10.92 -13.51
C GLY A 225 13.01 -10.28 -12.51
N VAL A 226 13.42 -9.02 -12.73
CA VAL A 226 14.20 -8.28 -11.73
C VAL A 226 13.36 -8.11 -10.46
N SER A 227 13.97 -8.30 -9.30
CA SER A 227 13.24 -8.17 -8.05
C SER A 227 12.96 -6.69 -7.74
N ILE A 228 11.79 -6.41 -7.16
CA ILE A 228 11.43 -5.05 -6.74
C ILE A 228 12.46 -4.48 -5.74
N LYS A 229 13.10 -5.35 -4.95
CA LYS A 229 14.16 -4.95 -4.01
C LYS A 229 15.39 -4.41 -4.74
N ASP A 230 15.78 -5.04 -5.84
CA ASP A 230 16.94 -4.62 -6.64
C ASP A 230 16.67 -3.29 -7.34
N VAL A 231 15.45 -3.10 -7.86
CA VAL A 231 15.00 -1.81 -8.41
C VAL A 231 15.12 -0.70 -7.36
N PHE A 232 14.62 -0.93 -6.15
CA PHE A 232 14.75 0.05 -5.07
C PHE A 232 16.19 0.25 -4.60
N ALA A 233 17.04 -0.78 -4.67
CA ALA A 233 18.47 -0.65 -4.37
C ALA A 233 19.16 0.23 -5.42
N ALA A 234 18.87 0.03 -6.71
CA ALA A 234 19.38 0.85 -7.80
C ALA A 234 18.97 2.33 -7.65
N ARG A 235 17.70 2.61 -7.30
CA ARG A 235 17.25 3.97 -6.99
C ARG A 235 18.07 4.65 -5.90
N LYS A 236 18.46 3.92 -4.86
CA LYS A 236 19.26 4.46 -3.76
C LYS A 236 20.68 4.80 -4.18
N VAL A 237 21.25 4.04 -5.11
CA VAL A 237 22.60 4.30 -5.67
C VAL A 237 22.57 5.50 -6.61
N ILE A 238 21.50 5.69 -7.39
CA ILE A 238 21.38 6.84 -8.31
C ILE A 238 20.99 8.11 -7.54
N GLY A 239 20.16 7.99 -6.50
CA GLY A 239 19.68 9.11 -5.68
C GLY A 239 20.59 9.51 -4.51
N GLY A 240 21.66 8.76 -4.25
CA GLY A 240 22.67 9.06 -3.23
C GLY A 240 24.05 9.09 -3.87
N ASP A 241 24.69 10.26 -3.86
CA ASP A 241 25.95 10.60 -4.55
C ASP A 241 25.84 10.91 -6.05
N THR A 242 25.05 11.93 -6.39
CA THR A 242 25.55 12.96 -7.31
C THR A 242 26.16 14.08 -6.46
N LYS A 243 27.32 13.80 -5.85
CA LYS A 243 28.31 14.88 -5.73
C LYS A 243 28.68 15.22 -7.16
N GLU A 244 28.50 16.48 -7.53
CA GLU A 244 29.02 17.05 -8.76
C GLU A 244 30.39 16.42 -9.04
N VAL A 245 30.49 15.68 -10.14
CA VAL A 245 31.78 15.46 -10.77
C VAL A 245 32.19 16.86 -11.21
N THR A 246 32.97 17.54 -10.36
CA THR A 246 33.54 18.83 -10.69
C THR A 246 34.27 18.67 -12.02
N GLU A 247 34.15 19.68 -12.89
CA GLU A 247 34.78 19.71 -14.22
C GLU A 247 36.28 19.38 -14.15
N GLU A 248 36.94 19.57 -13.00
CA GLU A 248 38.32 19.15 -12.72
C GLU A 248 38.60 17.64 -12.91
N ALA A 249 37.63 16.76 -12.66
CA ALA A 249 37.78 15.32 -12.90
C ALA A 249 37.71 14.96 -14.39
N LYS A 250 37.03 15.77 -15.22
CA LYS A 250 37.04 15.60 -16.68
C LYS A 250 38.34 16.10 -17.29
N THR A 251 38.91 17.19 -16.80
CA THR A 251 40.22 17.69 -17.25
C THR A 251 41.34 16.71 -16.94
N THR A 252 41.33 16.12 -15.73
CA THR A 252 42.36 15.15 -15.31
C THR A 252 42.31 13.86 -16.17
N ALA A 253 41.11 13.39 -16.54
CA ALA A 253 40.97 12.23 -17.43
C ALA A 253 41.42 12.54 -18.88
N GLN A 254 41.18 13.76 -19.36
CA GLN A 254 41.60 14.19 -20.70
C GLN A 254 43.12 14.38 -20.81
N GLU A 255 43.77 14.88 -19.75
CA GLU A 255 45.23 15.03 -19.69
C GLU A 255 45.94 13.66 -19.65
N ILE A 256 45.43 12.70 -18.87
CA ILE A 256 45.99 11.34 -18.79
C ILE A 256 45.86 10.61 -20.14
N VAL A 257 44.75 10.79 -20.87
CA VAL A 257 44.57 10.21 -22.21
C VAL A 257 45.53 10.84 -23.24
N ASN A 258 45.80 12.14 -23.15
CA ASN A 258 46.74 12.81 -24.04
C ASN A 258 48.20 12.40 -23.77
N GLU A 259 48.56 12.13 -22.51
CA GLU A 259 49.90 11.69 -22.12
C GLU A 259 50.18 10.24 -22.55
N LEU A 260 49.17 9.37 -22.49
CA LEU A 260 49.24 7.99 -22.99
C LEU A 260 49.28 7.89 -24.53
N MET A 261 48.65 8.83 -25.24
CA MET A 261 48.63 8.83 -26.71
C MET A 261 49.87 9.51 -27.32
N GLY A 262 50.61 10.32 -26.56
CA GLY A 262 51.84 10.98 -26.99
C GLY A 262 53.10 10.12 -27.00
N THR A 263 53.06 8.92 -26.40
CA THR A 263 54.24 8.02 -26.25
C THR A 263 54.35 6.92 -27.31
N VAL A 264 53.43 6.85 -28.28
CA VAL A 264 53.45 5.81 -29.35
C VAL A 264 54.10 6.31 -30.65
N GLY A 265 54.78 7.46 -30.63
CA GLY A 265 55.37 8.08 -31.82
C GLY A 265 56.80 8.57 -31.65
N LYS A 266 57.73 7.69 -31.26
CA LYS A 266 59.17 7.82 -31.53
C LYS A 266 59.79 6.45 -31.75
#